data_AF-A0A813JGL7-F1
#
_entry.id   AF-A0A813JGL7-F1
#
_cell.length_a   1.000
_cell.length_b   1.000
_cell.length_c   1.000
_cell.angle_alpha   90.00
_cell.angle_beta   90.00
_cell.angle_gamma   90.00
#
_symmetry.space_group_name_H-M   'P 1'
#
loop_
_entity.id
_entity.type
_entity.pdbx_description
1 polymer ?
#
loop_
_entity_poly.entity_id
_entity_poly.type
_entity_poly.pdbx_seq_one_letter_code
_entity_poly.pdbx_strand_id
1 'polypeptide(L)'
;AVGSAFSSVSVLNASFRRSTPSSQPSSSSRPTSPRSFSGSSASSLSLGTAEADSGVDLLKVRRAYTTLVFELKSPELIAILGRATLSICDELSKQRVPTDDPENLCVFLVIFENPLLLGEHRTSLFPGFHLALQRLTGAVLSLPKDSQRLLFGWLKHLPSEYFGRVVNVMQQYITFTLTTSGQNTSDASAAVMMLQTLWDVNQEMGGILPEWCFHNGAISQSQELQEHYRQWQQQQSLVFSYCRYPFLLDAEAKRRLLSFDARLRMECSMQELLALSLRGALPAEVAFEEILQFR
;
A
#
# COMPACT_ATOMS: atom_id res chain seq x y z
N ALA A 1 30.90 -3.67 -0.04
CA ALA A 1 30.38 -5.04 0.17
C ALA A 1 28.90 -5.04 0.56
N VAL A 2 28.50 -4.42 1.69
CA VAL A 2 27.09 -4.40 2.12
C VAL A 2 26.21 -3.56 1.18
N GLY A 3 26.62 -2.34 0.84
CA GLY A 3 25.85 -1.50 -0.10
C GLY A 3 25.57 -2.16 -1.45
N SER A 4 26.56 -2.85 -2.04
CA SER A 4 26.40 -3.58 -3.30
C SER A 4 25.42 -4.76 -3.20
N ALA A 5 25.35 -5.42 -2.03
CA ALA A 5 24.40 -6.51 -1.80
C ALA A 5 22.95 -6.00 -1.71
N PHE A 6 22.75 -4.82 -1.11
CA PHE A 6 21.46 -4.15 -1.01
C PHE A 6 21.11 -3.26 -2.22
N SER A 7 21.94 -3.24 -3.27
CA SER A 7 21.66 -2.52 -4.53
C SER A 7 21.33 -3.45 -5.69
N SER A 8 21.41 -4.77 -5.50
CA SER A 8 21.14 -5.77 -6.54
C SER A 8 20.00 -6.69 -6.12
N VAL A 9 18.96 -6.79 -6.96
CA VAL A 9 17.78 -7.62 -6.71
C VAL A 9 18.16 -9.10 -6.57
N SER A 10 19.03 -9.60 -7.45
CA SER A 10 19.46 -11.01 -7.44
C SER A 10 20.25 -11.37 -6.17
N VAL A 11 21.16 -10.49 -5.73
CA VAL A 11 21.94 -10.70 -4.51
C VAL A 11 21.05 -10.65 -3.26
N LEU A 12 20.10 -9.72 -3.24
CA LEU A 12 19.19 -9.53 -2.13
C LEU A 12 18.21 -10.71 -1.99
N ASN A 13 17.65 -11.20 -3.10
CA ASN A 13 16.79 -12.39 -3.10
C ASN A 13 17.56 -13.65 -2.66
N ALA A 14 18.78 -13.86 -3.17
CA ALA A 14 19.61 -15.00 -2.77
C ALA A 14 19.96 -14.98 -1.27
N SER A 15 20.17 -13.79 -0.69
CA SER A 15 20.60 -13.63 0.71
C SER A 15 19.54 -14.03 1.74
N PHE A 16 18.25 -14.00 1.38
CA PHE A 16 17.15 -14.17 2.33
C PHE A 16 16.29 -15.42 2.10
N ARG A 17 16.73 -16.36 1.26
CA ARG A 17 16.02 -17.63 1.08
C ARG A 17 16.04 -18.48 2.36
N ARG A 18 14.93 -19.19 2.62
CA ARG A 18 14.94 -20.30 3.59
C ARG A 18 15.87 -21.39 3.05
N SER A 19 16.84 -21.79 3.86
CA SER A 19 17.73 -22.90 3.52
C SER A 19 16.88 -24.16 3.38
N THR A 20 16.87 -24.78 2.20
CA THR A 20 16.35 -26.14 2.04
C THR A 20 17.10 -27.03 3.03
N PRO A 21 16.42 -27.87 3.84
CA PRO A 21 17.13 -28.85 4.63
C PRO A 21 17.91 -29.72 3.66
N SER A 22 19.24 -29.67 3.75
CA SER A 22 20.13 -30.49 2.96
C SER A 22 19.73 -31.95 3.14
N SER A 23 19.15 -32.57 2.12
CA SER A 23 19.15 -34.02 2.00
C SER A 23 20.62 -34.46 2.08
N GLN A 24 20.93 -35.25 3.10
CA GLN A 24 22.25 -35.86 3.29
C GLN A 24 22.75 -36.48 1.98
N PRO A 25 24.03 -36.36 1.62
CA PRO A 25 24.56 -37.07 0.47
C PRO A 25 24.75 -38.55 0.86
N SER A 26 23.74 -39.37 0.61
CA SER A 26 23.92 -40.83 0.50
C SER A 26 24.43 -41.15 -0.89
N SER A 27 25.75 -41.23 -1.07
CA SER A 27 26.36 -41.78 -2.28
C SER A 27 26.73 -43.25 -2.07
N SER A 28 25.93 -44.15 -2.66
CA SER A 28 26.45 -45.43 -3.16
C SER A 28 25.88 -45.73 -4.55
N SER A 29 26.80 -45.83 -5.51
CA SER A 29 26.78 -46.58 -6.79
C SER A 29 25.61 -46.45 -7.79
N ARG A 30 25.90 -45.72 -8.90
CA ARG A 30 25.88 -46.05 -10.35
C ARG A 30 24.78 -46.96 -10.99
N PRO A 31 24.54 -46.84 -12.33
CA PRO A 31 23.21 -46.71 -12.95
C PRO A 31 22.86 -47.80 -13.98
N THR A 32 21.58 -47.92 -14.37
CA THR A 32 21.18 -48.46 -15.71
C THR A 32 19.75 -48.05 -16.14
N SER A 33 19.69 -47.30 -17.25
CA SER A 33 18.78 -47.43 -18.40
C SER A 33 17.30 -46.98 -18.35
N PRO A 34 16.72 -46.59 -19.52
CA PRO A 34 15.69 -45.56 -19.62
C PRO A 34 14.28 -46.10 -19.93
N ARG A 35 13.24 -45.40 -19.50
CA ARG A 35 11.89 -45.53 -20.05
C ARG A 35 11.21 -44.17 -20.18
N SER A 36 10.83 -43.87 -21.40
CA SER A 36 9.93 -42.80 -21.82
C SER A 36 8.55 -42.96 -21.21
N PHE A 37 7.98 -41.90 -20.63
CA PHE A 37 6.54 -41.65 -20.64
C PHE A 37 6.23 -40.15 -20.63
N SER A 38 5.18 -39.84 -21.36
CA SER A 38 4.63 -38.56 -21.77
C SER A 38 4.04 -37.68 -20.67
N GLY A 39 4.23 -36.37 -20.82
CA GLY A 39 3.14 -35.39 -20.77
C GLY A 39 2.53 -35.10 -19.40
N SER A 40 3.00 -34.03 -18.77
CA SER A 40 2.14 -33.01 -18.16
C SER A 40 2.98 -31.75 -17.91
N SER A 41 2.65 -30.70 -18.65
CA SER A 41 3.23 -29.36 -18.50
C SER A 41 2.77 -28.76 -17.17
N ALA A 42 3.54 -28.99 -16.12
CA ALA A 42 3.53 -28.14 -14.93
C ALA A 42 4.63 -27.09 -15.14
N SER A 43 4.21 -25.86 -15.43
CA SER A 43 5.06 -24.69 -15.56
C SER A 43 5.99 -24.57 -14.35
N SER A 44 7.29 -24.41 -14.64
CA SER A 44 8.40 -24.36 -13.72
C SER A 44 8.25 -23.22 -12.70
N LEU A 45 7.71 -23.53 -11.52
CA LEU A 45 7.95 -22.74 -10.32
C LEU A 45 9.43 -22.85 -9.97
N SER A 46 10.14 -21.72 -10.01
CA SER A 46 11.55 -21.63 -9.66
C SER A 46 11.77 -22.08 -8.20
N LEU A 47 12.98 -22.57 -7.93
CA LEU A 47 13.35 -23.39 -6.77
C LEU A 47 13.06 -22.69 -5.43
N GLY A 48 11.83 -22.81 -4.93
CA GLY A 48 11.41 -22.31 -3.61
C GLY A 48 10.30 -21.27 -3.58
N THR A 49 9.71 -20.88 -4.72
CA THR A 49 8.48 -20.06 -4.74
C THR A 49 7.26 -20.93 -5.06
N ALA A 50 6.21 -20.81 -4.25
CA ALA A 50 4.90 -21.41 -4.48
C ALA A 50 3.84 -20.29 -4.53
N GLU A 51 2.65 -20.58 -5.05
CA GLU A 51 1.55 -19.61 -5.11
C GLU A 51 1.20 -19.03 -3.73
N ALA A 52 1.37 -19.82 -2.66
CA ALA A 52 1.08 -19.41 -1.28
C ALA A 52 2.33 -19.03 -0.45
N ASP A 53 3.55 -19.29 -0.94
CA ASP A 53 4.78 -19.02 -0.19
C ASP A 53 5.87 -18.44 -1.11
N SER A 54 6.35 -17.25 -0.78
CA SER A 54 7.44 -16.59 -1.52
C SER A 54 8.80 -17.26 -1.29
N GLY A 55 8.93 -18.14 -0.29
CA GLY A 55 10.20 -18.77 0.08
C GLY A 55 11.22 -17.84 0.75
N VAL A 56 10.84 -16.58 0.99
CA VAL A 56 11.66 -15.58 1.68
C VAL A 56 11.54 -15.75 3.19
N ASP A 57 12.68 -15.79 3.88
CA ASP A 57 12.74 -15.77 5.34
C ASP A 57 12.65 -14.33 5.85
N LEU A 58 11.42 -13.82 5.98
CA LEU A 58 11.18 -12.44 6.44
C LEU A 58 11.68 -12.19 7.88
N LEU A 59 11.87 -13.24 8.69
CA LEU A 59 12.45 -13.12 10.01
C LEU A 59 13.97 -12.88 9.92
N LYS A 60 14.68 -13.57 9.02
CA LYS A 60 16.09 -13.26 8.72
C LYS A 60 16.25 -11.86 8.14
N VAL A 61 15.37 -11.45 7.20
CA VAL A 61 15.35 -10.08 6.65
C VAL A 61 15.27 -9.06 7.78
N ARG A 62 14.31 -9.24 8.68
CA ARG A 62 14.10 -8.35 9.81
C ARG A 62 15.31 -8.28 10.73
N ARG A 63 15.87 -9.43 11.12
CA ARG A 63 17.07 -9.47 11.97
C ARG A 63 18.24 -8.75 11.31
N ALA A 64 18.48 -8.97 10.01
CA ALA A 64 19.54 -8.30 9.28
C ALA A 64 19.36 -6.77 9.30
N TYR A 65 18.15 -6.28 8.98
CA TYR A 65 17.87 -4.85 9.03
C TYR A 65 17.99 -4.27 10.44
N THR A 66 17.53 -4.99 11.46
CA THR A 66 17.65 -4.56 12.86
C THR A 66 19.11 -4.40 13.27
N THR A 67 19.97 -5.37 12.95
CA THR A 67 21.41 -5.29 13.22
C THR A 67 22.05 -4.12 12.47
N LEU A 68 21.74 -3.96 11.18
CA LEU A 68 22.32 -2.91 10.33
C LEU A 68 21.92 -1.49 10.77
N VAL A 69 20.67 -1.29 11.18
CA VAL A 69 20.15 0.06 11.48
C VAL A 69 20.23 0.40 12.97
N PHE A 70 19.89 -0.53 13.86
CA PHE A 70 19.75 -0.23 15.29
C PHE A 70 20.92 -0.69 16.14
N GLU A 71 21.59 -1.79 15.79
CA GLU A 71 22.72 -2.31 16.58
C GLU A 71 24.04 -1.65 16.19
N LEU A 72 24.32 -1.54 14.88
CA LEU A 72 25.56 -0.96 14.37
C LEU A 72 25.62 0.56 14.50
N LYS A 73 24.46 1.25 14.47
CA LYS A 73 24.29 2.71 14.65
C LYS A 73 25.27 3.58 13.83
N SER A 74 25.75 3.09 12.69
CA SER A 74 26.66 3.84 11.82
C SER A 74 25.85 4.75 10.88
N PRO A 75 26.02 6.08 10.95
CA PRO A 75 25.28 7.01 10.09
C PRO A 75 25.63 6.84 8.62
N GLU A 76 26.89 6.51 8.31
CA GLU A 76 27.35 6.23 6.94
C GLU A 76 26.66 4.99 6.37
N LEU A 77 26.54 3.92 7.17
CA LEU A 77 25.86 2.70 6.78
C LEU A 77 24.37 2.95 6.51
N ILE A 78 23.70 3.71 7.38
CA ILE A 78 22.30 4.10 7.20
C ILE A 78 22.12 4.92 5.92
N ALA A 79 23.01 5.87 5.63
CA ALA A 79 22.97 6.65 4.40
C ALA A 79 23.22 5.81 3.14
N ILE A 80 24.13 4.83 3.21
CA ILE A 80 24.35 3.86 2.12
C ILE A 80 23.10 3.00 1.91
N LEU A 81 22.51 2.49 2.98
CA LEU A 81 21.30 1.66 2.92
C LEU A 81 20.10 2.44 2.37
N GLY A 82 19.93 3.70 2.77
CA GLY A 82 18.91 4.60 2.23
C GLY A 82 19.08 4.85 0.74
N ARG A 83 20.32 5.16 0.28
CA ARG A 83 20.63 5.31 -1.15
C ARG A 83 20.39 4.02 -1.94
N ALA A 84 20.78 2.88 -1.39
CA ALA A 84 20.57 1.57 -2.01
C ALA A 84 19.07 1.24 -2.13
N THR A 85 18.29 1.52 -1.08
CA THR A 85 16.83 1.36 -1.06
C THR A 85 16.17 2.21 -2.14
N LEU A 86 16.53 3.50 -2.21
CA LEU A 86 16.02 4.39 -3.25
C LEU A 86 16.38 3.91 -4.65
N SER A 87 17.64 3.49 -4.84
CA SER A 87 18.11 2.97 -6.12
C SER A 87 17.31 1.73 -6.57
N ILE A 88 17.02 0.80 -5.65
CA ILE A 88 16.18 -0.37 -6.00
C ILE A 88 14.76 0.07 -6.35
N CYS A 89 14.14 0.94 -5.54
CA CYS A 89 12.80 1.44 -5.85
C CYS A 89 12.75 2.14 -7.21
N ASP A 90 13.80 2.88 -7.58
CA ASP A 90 13.93 3.51 -8.88
C ASP A 90 14.01 2.49 -10.03
N GLU A 91 14.83 1.46 -9.88
CA GLU A 91 14.95 0.38 -10.88
C GLU A 91 13.64 -0.39 -11.06
N LEU A 92 12.91 -0.64 -9.96
CA LEU A 92 11.58 -1.26 -9.99
C LEU A 92 10.57 -0.36 -10.69
N SER A 93 10.53 0.93 -10.36
CA SER A 93 9.58 1.88 -10.96
C SER A 93 9.81 2.10 -12.46
N LYS A 94 11.06 1.97 -12.93
CA LYS A 94 11.44 2.07 -14.34
C LYS A 94 11.28 0.76 -15.10
N GLN A 95 10.73 -0.28 -14.46
CA GLN A 95 10.53 -1.62 -15.02
C GLN A 95 11.82 -2.24 -15.57
N ARG A 96 12.96 -1.92 -14.97
CA ARG A 96 14.27 -2.46 -15.38
C ARG A 96 14.53 -3.86 -14.82
N VAL A 97 13.67 -4.31 -13.90
CA VAL A 97 13.71 -5.64 -13.30
C VAL A 97 12.59 -6.47 -13.92
N PRO A 98 12.89 -7.65 -14.51
CA PRO A 98 11.85 -8.52 -15.04
C PRO A 98 11.00 -9.08 -13.89
N THR A 99 9.69 -8.81 -13.93
CA THR A 99 8.74 -9.14 -12.84
C THR A 99 7.81 -10.30 -13.19
N ASP A 100 8.06 -10.95 -14.33
CA ASP A 100 7.39 -12.19 -14.75
C ASP A 100 7.89 -13.40 -13.93
N ASP A 101 9.10 -13.30 -13.39
CA ASP A 101 9.68 -14.33 -12.52
C ASP A 101 9.28 -14.09 -11.05
N PRO A 102 8.64 -15.06 -10.38
CA PRO A 102 8.30 -14.97 -8.97
C PRO A 102 9.52 -14.71 -8.07
N GLU A 103 10.73 -15.10 -8.47
CA GLU A 103 11.92 -14.78 -7.67
C GLU A 103 12.13 -13.28 -7.54
N ASN A 104 11.98 -12.52 -8.63
CA ASN A 104 12.20 -11.08 -8.61
C ASN A 104 11.14 -10.33 -7.82
N LEU A 105 9.92 -10.87 -7.71
CA LEU A 105 8.85 -10.27 -6.90
C LEU A 105 9.13 -10.32 -5.40
N CYS A 106 10.00 -11.23 -4.94
CA CYS A 106 10.41 -11.33 -3.54
C CYS A 106 11.03 -10.03 -3.00
N VAL A 107 11.65 -9.23 -3.87
CA VAL A 107 12.28 -7.96 -3.49
C VAL A 107 11.29 -6.99 -2.87
N PHE A 108 10.02 -7.00 -3.30
CA PHE A 108 8.97 -6.15 -2.73
C PHE A 108 8.76 -6.48 -1.24
N LEU A 109 8.70 -7.77 -0.90
CA LEU A 109 8.55 -8.21 0.49
C LEU A 109 9.73 -7.80 1.36
N VAL A 110 10.96 -7.86 0.82
CA VAL A 110 12.16 -7.45 1.54
C VAL A 110 12.18 -5.93 1.77
N ILE A 111 11.82 -5.13 0.75
CA ILE A 111 11.74 -3.68 0.88
C ILE A 111 10.67 -3.27 1.89
N PHE A 112 9.52 -3.96 1.94
CA PHE A 112 8.48 -3.69 2.92
C PHE A 112 8.93 -3.93 4.37
N GLU A 113 9.95 -4.76 4.62
CA GLU A 113 10.53 -4.96 5.94
C GLU A 113 11.63 -3.95 6.31
N ASN A 114 11.95 -3.00 5.42
CA ASN A 114 13.03 -2.05 5.65
C ASN A 114 12.65 -1.01 6.73
N PRO A 115 13.37 -0.94 7.87
CA PRO A 115 13.09 -0.02 8.97
C PRO A 115 13.21 1.46 8.58
N LEU A 116 13.96 1.78 7.53
CA LEU A 116 14.05 3.15 7.00
C LEU A 116 12.72 3.64 6.41
N LEU A 117 11.83 2.70 6.05
CA LEU A 117 10.48 2.97 5.57
C LEU A 117 9.41 2.74 6.66
N LEU A 118 9.78 2.12 7.80
CA LEU A 118 8.89 1.63 8.89
C LEU A 118 9.07 2.26 10.29
N GLY A 119 10.13 3.02 10.61
CA GLY A 119 10.35 3.57 11.97
C GLY A 119 9.58 4.87 12.34
N GLU A 120 9.55 5.29 13.60
CA GLU A 120 9.07 6.66 13.97
C GLU A 120 10.06 7.76 13.53
N HIS A 121 11.34 7.40 13.39
CA HIS A 121 12.44 8.33 13.09
C HIS A 121 12.88 8.33 11.60
N ARG A 122 11.99 7.96 10.66
CA ARG A 122 12.36 7.80 9.23
C ARG A 122 12.90 9.07 8.62
N THR A 123 12.26 10.20 8.88
CA THR A 123 12.65 11.49 8.29
C THR A 123 14.07 11.87 8.71
N SER A 124 14.47 11.56 9.95
CA SER A 124 15.84 11.78 10.43
C SER A 124 16.84 10.75 9.91
N LEU A 125 16.41 9.50 9.68
CA LEU A 125 17.31 8.42 9.24
C LEU A 125 17.53 8.44 7.73
N PHE A 126 16.47 8.73 6.96
CA PHE A 126 16.47 8.68 5.52
C PHE A 126 15.50 9.73 4.94
N PRO A 127 15.99 10.95 4.63
CA PRO A 127 15.15 12.03 4.10
C PRO A 127 14.42 11.68 2.79
N GLY A 128 14.98 10.77 1.97
CA GLY A 128 14.42 10.33 0.69
C GLY A 128 13.35 9.23 0.78
N PHE A 129 12.85 8.89 1.98
CA PHE A 129 11.89 7.80 2.16
C PHE A 129 10.60 7.99 1.35
N HIS A 130 10.07 9.22 1.29
CA HIS A 130 8.84 9.53 0.58
C HIS A 130 8.96 9.28 -0.92
N LEU A 131 10.11 9.60 -1.51
CA LEU A 131 10.40 9.31 -2.91
C LEU A 131 10.52 7.80 -3.14
N ALA A 132 11.21 7.09 -2.24
CA ALA A 132 11.31 5.63 -2.32
C ALA A 132 9.92 4.96 -2.25
N LEU A 133 9.02 5.46 -1.40
CA LEU A 133 7.64 4.95 -1.29
C LEU A 133 6.79 5.32 -2.50
N GLN A 134 6.94 6.52 -3.05
CA GLN A 134 6.29 6.91 -4.31
C GLN A 134 6.68 5.96 -5.45
N ARG A 135 7.96 5.63 -5.55
CA ARG A 135 8.49 4.74 -6.59
C ARG A 135 8.08 3.29 -6.36
N LEU A 136 8.09 2.84 -5.11
CA LEU A 136 7.64 1.50 -4.72
C LEU A 136 6.15 1.29 -4.99
N THR A 137 5.30 2.22 -4.59
CA THR A 137 3.84 2.16 -4.82
C THR A 137 3.53 2.19 -6.31
N GLY A 138 4.16 3.09 -7.07
CA GLY A 138 4.06 3.12 -8.53
C GLY A 138 4.53 1.81 -9.18
N ALA A 139 5.64 1.24 -8.72
CA ALA A 139 6.15 -0.03 -9.22
C ALA A 139 5.13 -1.17 -9.01
N VAL A 140 4.61 -1.33 -7.78
CA VAL A 140 3.59 -2.34 -7.46
C VAL A 140 2.35 -2.20 -8.34
N LEU A 141 1.81 -0.99 -8.48
CA LEU A 141 0.62 -0.74 -9.29
C LEU A 141 0.85 -0.91 -10.80
N SER A 142 2.10 -0.78 -11.26
CA SER A 142 2.48 -1.00 -12.66
C SER A 142 2.78 -2.46 -13.02
N LEU A 143 2.82 -3.36 -12.03
CA LEU A 143 3.07 -4.79 -12.25
C LEU A 143 1.98 -5.43 -13.14
N PRO A 144 2.32 -6.46 -13.93
CA PRO A 144 1.32 -7.31 -14.58
C PRO A 144 0.31 -7.88 -13.57
N LYS A 145 -0.94 -8.07 -14.00
CA LYS A 145 -2.03 -8.53 -13.11
C LYS A 145 -1.70 -9.85 -12.40
N ASP A 146 -1.01 -10.77 -13.09
CA ASP A 146 -0.63 -12.06 -12.50
C ASP A 146 0.46 -11.90 -11.44
N SER A 147 1.45 -11.05 -11.68
CA SER A 147 2.49 -10.69 -10.69
C SER A 147 1.90 -9.97 -9.47
N GLN A 148 0.91 -9.09 -9.67
CA GLN A 148 0.17 -8.45 -8.57
C GLN A 148 -0.58 -9.49 -7.75
N ARG A 149 -1.35 -10.36 -8.40
CA ARG A 149 -2.09 -11.44 -7.72
C ARG A 149 -1.18 -12.32 -6.89
N LEU A 150 -0.01 -12.68 -7.42
CA LEU A 150 0.99 -13.47 -6.71
C LEU A 150 1.54 -12.72 -5.49
N LEU A 151 1.94 -11.45 -5.65
CA LEU A 151 2.48 -10.64 -4.56
C LEU A 151 1.46 -10.44 -3.42
N PHE A 152 0.23 -10.05 -3.76
CA PHE A 152 -0.84 -9.91 -2.78
C PHE A 152 -1.30 -11.26 -2.22
N GLY A 153 -1.22 -12.33 -3.01
CA GLY A 153 -1.41 -13.70 -2.58
C GLY A 153 -0.42 -14.12 -1.50
N TRP A 154 0.85 -13.73 -1.60
CA TRP A 154 1.81 -13.95 -0.53
C TRP A 154 1.49 -13.12 0.71
N LEU A 155 1.21 -11.82 0.54
CA LEU A 155 0.85 -10.93 1.65
C LEU A 155 -0.36 -11.45 2.45
N LYS A 156 -1.34 -12.04 1.76
CA LYS A 156 -2.54 -12.68 2.33
C LYS A 156 -2.22 -13.83 3.31
N HIS A 157 -1.13 -14.56 3.08
CA HIS A 157 -0.73 -15.71 3.89
C HIS A 157 0.36 -15.38 4.93
N LEU A 158 0.86 -14.14 4.97
CA LEU A 158 1.82 -13.72 5.98
C LEU A 158 1.16 -13.56 7.36
N PRO A 159 1.92 -13.74 8.46
CA PRO A 159 1.45 -13.39 9.78
C PRO A 159 1.04 -11.91 9.85
N SER A 160 0.03 -11.61 10.69
CA SER A 160 -0.57 -10.28 10.82
C SER A 160 0.44 -9.16 11.10
N GLU A 161 1.54 -9.47 11.79
CA GLU A 161 2.61 -8.49 12.04
C GLU A 161 3.26 -7.97 10.75
N TYR A 162 3.55 -8.84 9.78
CA TYR A 162 4.17 -8.45 8.51
C TYR A 162 3.16 -7.68 7.65
N PHE A 163 1.93 -8.16 7.59
CA PHE A 163 0.86 -7.50 6.85
C PHE A 163 0.56 -6.09 7.43
N GLY A 164 0.47 -5.98 8.76
CA GLY A 164 0.28 -4.71 9.47
C GLY A 164 1.39 -3.70 9.25
N ARG A 165 2.63 -4.15 9.05
CA ARG A 165 3.75 -3.27 8.68
C ARG A 165 3.52 -2.63 7.32
N VAL A 166 3.12 -3.40 6.29
CA VAL A 166 2.83 -2.86 4.96
C VAL A 166 1.72 -1.81 5.03
N VAL A 167 0.63 -2.11 5.74
CA VAL A 167 -0.47 -1.16 5.97
C VAL A 167 0.04 0.11 6.64
N ASN A 168 0.82 -0.02 7.71
CA ASN A 168 1.37 1.13 8.45
C ASN A 168 2.26 2.02 7.58
N VAL A 169 3.14 1.43 6.74
CA VAL A 169 3.98 2.19 5.80
C VAL A 169 3.12 3.06 4.88
N MET A 170 2.08 2.48 4.29
CA MET A 170 1.21 3.20 3.37
C MET A 170 0.42 4.29 4.10
N GLN A 171 -0.09 4.01 5.30
CA GLN A 171 -0.77 5.00 6.13
C GLN A 171 0.11 6.21 6.43
N GLN A 172 1.34 5.96 6.84
CA GLN A 172 2.26 7.03 7.21
C GLN A 172 2.77 7.79 5.99
N TYR A 173 2.89 7.12 4.83
CA TYR A 173 3.18 7.81 3.58
C TYR A 173 2.07 8.78 3.20
N ILE A 174 0.80 8.36 3.27
CA ILE A 174 -0.36 9.24 3.04
C ILE A 174 -0.36 10.41 4.02
N THR A 175 -0.14 10.14 5.31
CA THR A 175 -0.03 11.19 6.34
C THR A 175 1.09 12.18 6.02
N PHE A 176 2.26 11.70 5.60
CA PHE A 176 3.38 12.56 5.21
C PHE A 176 3.01 13.44 4.01
N THR A 177 2.43 12.86 2.97
CA THR A 177 1.98 13.59 1.77
C THR A 177 1.01 14.71 2.15
N LEU A 178 -0.02 14.41 2.96
CA LEU A 178 -1.01 15.39 3.39
C LEU A 178 -0.44 16.50 4.28
N THR A 179 0.45 16.15 5.22
CA THR A 179 1.04 17.13 6.15
C THR A 179 2.12 18.00 5.52
N THR A 180 2.75 17.53 4.43
CA THR A 180 3.85 18.22 3.73
C THR A 180 3.40 18.86 2.41
N SER A 181 2.08 18.91 2.14
CA SER A 181 1.45 19.29 0.87
C SER A 181 1.73 20.71 0.33
N GLY A 182 2.62 21.49 0.94
CA GLY A 182 3.10 22.77 0.40
C GLY A 182 4.10 22.67 -0.76
N GLN A 183 4.58 21.46 -1.11
CA GLN A 183 5.59 21.23 -2.16
C GLN A 183 5.08 20.29 -3.28
N ASN A 184 3.98 20.64 -3.94
CA ASN A 184 3.66 20.35 -5.36
C ASN A 184 3.88 18.95 -6.03
N THR A 185 4.23 17.83 -5.38
CA THR A 185 4.70 16.65 -6.18
C THR A 185 4.49 15.22 -5.64
N SER A 186 3.55 14.96 -4.73
CA SER A 186 3.15 13.55 -4.49
C SER A 186 1.65 13.39 -4.37
N ASP A 187 1.05 12.73 -5.36
CA ASP A 187 -0.34 12.29 -5.31
C ASP A 187 -0.45 11.08 -4.37
N ALA A 188 -1.23 11.21 -3.30
CA ALA A 188 -1.49 10.12 -2.37
C ALA A 188 -2.39 9.01 -2.99
N SER A 189 -2.95 9.23 -4.18
CA SER A 189 -3.87 8.30 -4.84
C SER A 189 -3.29 6.91 -5.00
N ALA A 190 -2.02 6.79 -5.42
CA ALA A 190 -1.34 5.51 -5.59
C ALA A 190 -1.25 4.72 -4.27
N ALA A 191 -0.88 5.41 -3.19
CA ALA A 191 -0.81 4.81 -1.87
C ALA A 191 -2.18 4.37 -1.36
N VAL A 192 -3.22 5.17 -1.62
CA VAL A 192 -4.61 4.84 -1.27
C VAL A 192 -5.14 3.66 -2.09
N MET A 193 -4.84 3.58 -3.39
CA MET A 193 -5.20 2.42 -4.22
C MET A 193 -4.49 1.14 -3.75
N MET A 194 -3.25 1.26 -3.30
CA MET A 194 -2.54 0.14 -2.68
C MET A 194 -3.18 -0.26 -1.34
N LEU A 195 -3.56 0.69 -0.48
CA LEU A 195 -4.31 0.40 0.75
C LEU A 195 -5.68 -0.21 0.48
N GLN A 196 -6.38 0.20 -0.57
CA GLN A 196 -7.64 -0.42 -0.99
C GLN A 196 -7.41 -1.90 -1.32
N THR A 197 -6.36 -2.22 -2.08
CA THR A 197 -6.03 -3.62 -2.40
C THR A 197 -5.70 -4.43 -1.14
N LEU A 198 -4.97 -3.84 -0.19
CA LEU A 198 -4.69 -4.47 1.10
C LEU A 198 -5.97 -4.64 1.95
N TRP A 199 -6.87 -3.66 1.93
CA TRP A 199 -8.16 -3.76 2.60
C TRP A 199 -8.99 -4.92 2.05
N ASP A 200 -9.06 -5.06 0.72
CA ASP A 200 -9.78 -6.16 0.07
C ASP A 200 -9.18 -7.52 0.48
N VAL A 201 -7.84 -7.65 0.47
CA VAL A 201 -7.14 -8.85 0.96
C VAL A 201 -7.45 -9.13 2.43
N ASN A 202 -7.54 -8.10 3.26
CA ASN A 202 -7.88 -8.22 4.68
C ASN A 202 -9.30 -8.78 4.87
N GLN A 203 -10.26 -8.30 4.07
CA GLN A 203 -11.65 -8.74 4.10
C GLN A 203 -11.81 -10.17 3.59
N GLU A 204 -11.09 -10.54 2.53
CA GLU A 204 -11.10 -11.90 1.98
C GLU A 204 -10.64 -12.96 2.99
N MET A 205 -9.72 -12.62 3.89
CA MET A 205 -9.20 -13.53 4.93
C MET A 205 -10.01 -13.53 6.23
N GLY A 206 -11.13 -12.80 6.28
CA GLY A 206 -11.93 -12.68 7.49
C GLY A 206 -11.32 -11.78 8.57
N GLY A 207 -10.45 -10.84 8.18
CA GLY A 207 -9.86 -9.83 9.06
C GLY A 207 -8.50 -10.22 9.63
N ILE A 208 -7.44 -10.14 8.81
CA ILE A 208 -6.04 -10.30 9.26
C ILE A 208 -5.68 -9.25 10.33
N LEU A 209 -6.16 -8.03 10.14
CA LEU A 209 -6.05 -6.89 11.04
C LEU A 209 -7.43 -6.33 11.37
N PRO A 210 -7.59 -5.73 12.58
CA PRO A 210 -8.78 -4.96 12.90
C PRO A 210 -8.96 -3.75 11.97
N GLU A 211 -10.21 -3.35 11.74
CA GLU A 211 -10.56 -2.27 10.82
C GLU A 211 -9.90 -0.92 11.18
N TRP A 212 -9.72 -0.65 12.47
CA TRP A 212 -9.09 0.58 12.94
C TRP A 212 -7.66 0.79 12.43
N CYS A 213 -6.97 -0.29 12.02
CA CYS A 213 -5.59 -0.21 11.53
C CYS A 213 -5.54 0.44 10.15
N PHE A 214 -6.69 0.51 9.47
CA PHE A 214 -6.81 1.14 8.17
C PHE A 214 -7.37 2.56 8.24
N HIS A 215 -7.77 3.06 9.41
CA HIS A 215 -8.16 4.45 9.56
C HIS A 215 -6.93 5.36 9.52
N ASN A 216 -7.02 6.44 8.75
CA ASN A 216 -6.00 7.47 8.71
C ASN A 216 -6.48 8.73 9.44
N GLY A 217 -5.83 9.06 10.56
CA GLY A 217 -6.16 10.25 11.33
C GLY A 217 -5.93 11.56 10.56
N ALA A 218 -4.92 11.62 9.69
CA ALA A 218 -4.62 12.82 8.91
C ALA A 218 -5.68 13.09 7.83
N ILE A 219 -6.17 12.05 7.14
CA ILE A 219 -7.33 12.19 6.24
C ILE A 219 -8.58 12.57 7.04
N SER A 220 -8.84 11.85 8.13
CA SER A 220 -10.05 12.04 8.94
C SER A 220 -10.14 13.46 9.49
N GLN A 221 -9.03 14.07 9.90
CA GLN A 221 -8.98 15.43 10.44
C GLN A 221 -8.78 16.52 9.37
N SER A 222 -8.54 16.14 8.11
CA SER A 222 -8.29 17.11 7.03
C SER A 222 -9.50 18.02 6.80
N GLN A 223 -9.24 19.33 6.65
CA GLN A 223 -10.25 20.31 6.26
C GLN A 223 -10.71 20.12 4.81
N GLU A 224 -9.85 19.55 3.96
CA GLU A 224 -10.14 19.29 2.54
C GLU A 224 -11.17 18.18 2.36
N LEU A 225 -11.44 17.36 3.38
CA LEU A 225 -12.36 16.23 3.30
C LEU A 225 -13.79 16.65 2.90
N GLN A 226 -14.26 17.81 3.39
CA GLN A 226 -15.58 18.35 3.02
C GLN A 226 -15.64 18.79 1.55
N GLU A 227 -14.54 19.34 1.05
CA GLU A 227 -14.43 19.77 -0.35
C GLU A 227 -14.35 18.54 -1.29
N HIS A 228 -13.58 17.52 -0.91
CA HIS A 228 -13.57 16.23 -1.57
C HIS A 228 -14.96 15.55 -1.59
N TYR A 229 -15.77 15.75 -0.55
CA TYR A 229 -17.15 15.28 -0.51
C TYR A 229 -18.05 16.03 -1.51
N ARG A 230 -17.98 17.36 -1.55
CA ARG A 230 -18.73 18.17 -2.53
C ARG A 230 -18.41 17.77 -3.97
N GLN A 231 -17.12 17.65 -4.29
CA GLN A 231 -16.67 17.29 -5.63
C GLN A 231 -17.12 15.87 -6.01
N TRP A 232 -17.08 14.94 -5.06
CA TRP A 232 -17.58 13.58 -5.27
C TRP A 232 -19.09 13.54 -5.49
N GLN A 233 -19.87 14.29 -4.70
CA GLN A 233 -21.33 14.36 -4.82
C GLN A 233 -21.78 14.98 -6.15
N GLN A 234 -21.12 16.06 -6.58
CA GLN A 234 -21.49 16.79 -7.80
C GLN A 234 -21.02 16.11 -9.08
N GLN A 235 -20.35 14.95 -8.98
CA GLN A 235 -19.70 14.23 -10.09
C GLN A 235 -18.80 15.13 -10.96
N GLN A 236 -18.37 16.28 -10.43
CA GLN A 236 -17.65 17.30 -11.20
C GLN A 236 -16.25 16.85 -11.60
N SER A 237 -15.72 15.82 -10.93
CA SER A 237 -14.43 15.23 -11.28
C SER A 237 -14.48 13.70 -11.24
N LEU A 238 -13.93 13.08 -12.29
CA LEU A 238 -13.51 11.67 -12.25
C LEU A 238 -12.25 11.48 -11.38
N VAL A 239 -11.68 12.59 -10.94
CA VAL A 239 -10.44 12.70 -10.15
C VAL A 239 -10.61 12.00 -8.79
N PHE A 240 -9.48 11.54 -8.26
CA PHE A 240 -9.35 10.87 -6.98
C PHE A 240 -10.03 11.65 -5.83
N SER A 241 -10.78 10.95 -4.98
CA SER A 241 -11.39 11.51 -3.76
C SER A 241 -11.33 10.49 -2.62
N TYR A 242 -10.91 10.94 -1.44
CA TYR A 242 -10.84 10.12 -0.23
C TYR A 242 -12.21 9.58 0.20
N CYS A 243 -13.31 10.27 -0.14
CA CYS A 243 -14.67 9.84 0.18
C CYS A 243 -15.08 8.53 -0.51
N ARG A 244 -14.37 8.12 -1.58
CA ARG A 244 -14.56 6.81 -2.24
C ARG A 244 -14.05 5.64 -1.40
N TYR A 245 -13.32 5.91 -0.31
CA TYR A 245 -12.62 4.91 0.50
C TYR A 245 -13.03 5.01 1.99
N PRO A 246 -14.24 4.54 2.39
CA PRO A 246 -14.76 4.73 3.74
C PRO A 246 -13.95 4.04 4.84
N PHE A 247 -13.16 3.03 4.50
CA PHE A 247 -12.29 2.32 5.45
C PHE A 247 -11.14 3.21 5.95
N LEU A 248 -10.77 4.27 5.22
CA LEU A 248 -9.77 5.24 5.65
C LEU A 248 -10.29 6.22 6.71
N LEU A 249 -11.61 6.33 6.85
CA LEU A 249 -12.26 7.34 7.68
C LEU A 249 -12.68 6.73 9.01
N ASP A 250 -12.30 7.40 10.10
CA ASP A 250 -12.79 7.07 11.43
C ASP A 250 -14.29 7.39 11.59
N ALA A 251 -14.90 6.90 12.66
CA ALA A 251 -16.32 7.12 12.95
C ALA A 251 -16.67 8.62 13.07
N GLU A 252 -15.73 9.43 13.57
CA GLU A 252 -15.92 10.86 13.78
C GLU A 252 -15.91 11.66 12.47
N ALA A 253 -15.02 11.33 11.53
CA ALA A 253 -15.00 11.88 10.19
C ALA A 253 -16.27 11.50 9.43
N LYS A 254 -16.71 10.24 9.54
CA LYS A 254 -17.98 9.79 8.95
C LYS A 254 -19.17 10.58 9.51
N ARG A 255 -19.24 10.77 10.83
CA ARG A 255 -20.27 11.58 11.47
C ARG A 255 -20.24 13.03 10.99
N ARG A 256 -19.06 13.63 10.87
CA ARG A 256 -18.90 15.01 10.33
C ARG A 256 -19.35 15.10 8.88
N LEU A 257 -19.00 14.14 8.03
CA LEU A 257 -19.45 14.07 6.64
C LEU A 257 -20.98 13.92 6.54
N LEU A 258 -21.59 13.07 7.37
CA LEU A 258 -23.05 12.92 7.41
C LEU A 258 -23.74 14.22 7.85
N SER A 259 -23.21 14.89 8.88
CA SER A 259 -23.75 16.18 9.33
C SER A 259 -23.61 17.28 8.27
N PHE A 260 -22.53 17.21 7.48
CA PHE A 260 -22.27 18.13 6.39
C PHE A 260 -23.18 17.86 5.19
N ASP A 261 -23.40 16.59 4.82
CA ASP A 261 -24.34 16.18 3.77
C ASP A 261 -25.77 16.62 4.09
N ALA A 262 -26.22 16.46 5.33
CA ALA A 262 -27.53 16.94 5.77
C ALA A 262 -27.68 18.46 5.57
N ARG A 263 -26.64 19.23 5.89
CA ARG A 263 -26.62 20.70 5.67
C ARG A 263 -26.62 21.04 4.18
N LEU A 264 -25.84 20.35 3.36
CA LEU A 264 -25.81 20.59 1.91
C LEU A 264 -27.18 20.33 1.27
N ARG A 265 -27.83 19.22 1.62
CA ARG A 265 -29.17 18.91 1.09
C ARG A 265 -30.19 19.97 1.50
N MET A 266 -30.11 20.41 2.76
CA MET A 266 -30.96 21.49 3.27
C MET A 266 -30.76 22.80 2.51
N GLU A 267 -29.52 23.20 2.27
CA GLU A 267 -29.19 24.40 1.49
C GLU A 267 -29.72 24.30 0.05
N CYS A 268 -29.54 23.16 -0.62
CA CYS A 268 -30.08 22.94 -1.96
C CYS A 268 -31.61 22.99 -1.99
N SER A 269 -32.29 22.28 -1.08
CA SER A 269 -33.76 22.30 -1.00
C SER A 269 -34.28 23.71 -0.70
N MET A 270 -33.65 24.44 0.20
CA MET A 270 -34.00 25.84 0.48
C MET A 270 -33.83 26.73 -0.77
N GLN A 271 -32.73 26.58 -1.52
CA GLN A 271 -32.51 27.32 -2.76
C GLN A 271 -33.54 26.99 -3.84
N GLU A 272 -33.94 25.71 -3.96
CA GLU A 272 -34.98 25.27 -4.88
C GLU A 272 -36.34 25.86 -4.53
N LEU A 273 -36.74 25.81 -3.26
CA LEU A 273 -37.99 26.40 -2.78
C LEU A 273 -38.03 27.92 -3.00
N LEU A 274 -36.94 28.62 -2.72
CA LEU A 274 -36.81 30.04 -3.01
C LEU A 274 -36.92 30.32 -4.51
N ALA A 275 -36.26 29.51 -5.35
CA ALA A 275 -36.33 29.66 -6.80
C ALA A 275 -37.75 29.43 -7.35
N LEU A 276 -38.49 28.46 -6.81
CA LEU A 276 -39.89 28.21 -7.17
C LEU A 276 -40.82 29.35 -6.72
N SER A 277 -40.60 29.88 -5.52
CA SER A 277 -41.32 31.05 -5.02
C SER A 277 -41.10 32.29 -5.89
N LEU A 278 -39.84 32.57 -6.27
CA LEU A 278 -39.50 33.68 -7.17
C LEU A 278 -40.09 33.50 -8.59
N ARG A 279 -40.26 32.27 -9.06
CA ARG A 279 -40.91 31.96 -10.34
C ARG A 279 -42.45 31.98 -10.28
N GLY A 280 -43.03 32.22 -9.10
CA GLY A 280 -44.48 32.21 -8.89
C GLY A 280 -45.13 30.83 -8.93
N ALA A 281 -44.33 29.76 -8.92
CA ALA A 281 -44.82 28.37 -8.96
C ALA A 281 -45.27 27.86 -7.58
N LEU A 282 -44.84 28.52 -6.49
CA LEU A 282 -45.23 28.23 -5.11
C LEU A 282 -45.63 29.54 -4.39
N PRO A 283 -46.76 29.55 -3.64
CA PRO A 283 -47.09 30.67 -2.76
C PRO A 283 -45.98 30.90 -1.74
N ALA A 284 -45.59 32.16 -1.53
CA ALA A 284 -44.49 32.52 -0.64
C ALA A 284 -44.69 32.03 0.81
N GLU A 285 -45.93 31.96 1.28
CA GLU A 285 -46.28 31.47 2.63
C GLU A 285 -45.94 29.99 2.81
N VAL A 286 -46.23 29.15 1.80
CA VAL A 286 -45.95 27.70 1.84
C VAL A 286 -44.45 27.44 1.78
N ALA A 287 -43.74 28.15 0.90
CA ALA A 287 -42.28 28.06 0.83
C ALA A 287 -41.62 28.51 2.14
N PHE A 288 -42.15 29.55 2.79
CA PHE A 288 -41.61 30.07 4.05
C PHE A 288 -41.84 29.08 5.21
N GLU A 289 -43.01 28.44 5.31
CA GLU A 289 -43.25 27.42 6.33
C GLU A 289 -42.36 26.19 6.15
N GLU A 290 -42.16 25.71 4.91
CA GLU A 290 -41.26 24.59 4.67
C GLU A 290 -39.80 24.95 4.99
N ILE A 291 -39.35 26.17 4.66
CA ILE A 291 -38.00 26.65 5.02
C ILE A 291 -37.81 26.71 6.55
N LEU A 292 -38.84 27.07 7.31
CA LEU A 292 -38.78 27.12 8.77
C LEU A 292 -38.63 25.73 9.43
N GLN A 293 -39.10 24.66 8.77
CA GLN A 293 -38.93 23.29 9.28
C GLN A 293 -37.47 22.81 9.25
N PHE A 294 -36.62 23.49 8.47
CA PHE A 294 -35.21 23.17 8.34
C PHE A 294 -34.32 23.93 9.35
N ARG A 295 -34.90 24.69 10.29
CA ARG A 295 -34.15 25.52 11.24
C ARG A 295 -33.86 24.84 12.57
#